data_AF-A0A3N6APY2-F1
#
_entry.id   AF-A0A3N6APY2-F1
#
_cell.length_a   1.000
_cell.length_b   1.000
_cell.length_c   1.000
_cell.angle_alpha   90.00
_cell.angle_beta   90.00
_cell.angle_gamma   90.00
#
_symmetry.space_group_name_H-M   'P 1'
#
loop_
_entity.id
_entity.type
_entity.pdbx_description
1 polymer ?
#
loop_
_entity_poly.entity_id
_entity_poly.type
_entity_poly.pdbx_seq_one_letter_code
_entity_poly.pdbx_strand_id
1 'polypeptide(L)'
;MKYSKRNNLILLFTTISLLVSSLFYGLTANAAIIMKFSDLNKQHPAYSSVLYVTSMDYMNVYKNAAFKPKKAVTKADAAKFVGKANDISSEVKLASHISFEDVSHKTSNYSYIIALTSIDAFDHGSKFYPQNTITRQEAAKLIVNAFNLPIKTGKEYVDVTKHNSYKDYISTAASYNILKGNSSKKFLPEKKMNRADFAIALKKALDAKDELDESMAEEIDSMPDSSDSDIDETEDDD
;
A
#
# COMPACT_ATOMS: atom_id res chain seq x y z
N MET A 1 -40.24 47.99 -57.45
CA MET A 1 -39.09 48.67 -56.82
C MET A 1 -38.05 47.59 -56.51
N LYS A 2 -37.07 47.25 -57.36
CA LYS A 2 -35.85 48.01 -57.73
C LYS A 2 -35.21 48.71 -56.53
N TYR A 3 -34.09 48.18 -56.02
CA TYR A 3 -32.78 48.77 -56.30
C TYR A 3 -31.66 47.72 -56.16
N SER A 4 -30.90 47.64 -57.24
CA SER A 4 -29.62 46.96 -57.40
C SER A 4 -28.50 47.92 -56.97
N LYS A 5 -27.42 47.37 -56.42
CA LYS A 5 -26.09 47.99 -56.54
C LYS A 5 -25.02 46.90 -56.58
N ARG A 6 -24.57 46.59 -57.79
CA ARG A 6 -23.20 46.09 -58.05
C ARG A 6 -22.35 47.32 -58.42
N ASN A 7 -21.07 47.29 -58.05
CA ASN A 7 -19.89 47.89 -58.73
C ASN A 7 -18.69 47.65 -57.78
N ASN A 8 -17.83 46.67 -58.07
CA ASN A 8 -16.61 46.74 -58.88
C ASN A 8 -15.57 47.75 -58.35
N LEU A 9 -14.51 47.26 -57.69
CA LEU A 9 -13.16 47.75 -57.97
C LEU A 9 -12.09 46.67 -57.67
N ILE A 10 -11.12 46.64 -58.55
CA ILE A 10 -10.09 45.63 -58.79
C ILE A 10 -8.74 46.19 -58.31
N LEU A 11 -7.93 45.30 -57.70
CA LEU A 11 -6.46 45.21 -57.60
C LEU A 11 -5.59 46.26 -56.84
N LEU A 12 -4.86 45.68 -55.87
CA LEU A 12 -3.40 45.75 -55.56
C LEU A 12 -2.72 47.08 -55.28
N PHE A 13 -2.02 47.18 -54.13
CA PHE A 13 -0.59 47.53 -54.02
C PHE A 13 -0.05 47.16 -52.61
N THR A 14 0.94 46.25 -52.57
CA THR A 14 2.16 46.18 -51.71
C THR A 14 2.11 46.82 -50.31
N THR A 15 2.41 46.16 -49.18
CA THR A 15 3.76 45.68 -48.78
C THR A 15 3.73 44.69 -47.60
N ILE A 16 4.67 43.77 -47.65
CA ILE A 16 5.22 42.87 -46.62
C ILE A 16 5.09 43.38 -45.17
N SER A 17 4.48 42.57 -44.31
CA SER A 17 4.95 42.41 -42.93
C SER A 17 4.86 40.93 -42.55
N LEU A 18 6.03 40.29 -42.54
CA LEU A 18 6.25 38.96 -41.95
C LEU A 18 5.83 39.00 -40.49
N LEU A 19 4.74 38.33 -40.14
CA LEU A 19 4.56 37.78 -38.80
C LEU A 19 4.83 36.29 -38.90
N VAL A 20 6.11 35.95 -38.77
CA VAL A 20 6.54 34.62 -38.34
C VAL A 20 6.14 34.52 -36.87
N SER A 21 4.88 34.19 -36.59
CA SER A 21 4.54 33.65 -35.28
C SER A 21 4.88 32.17 -35.34
N SER A 22 6.16 31.88 -35.14
CA SER A 22 6.59 30.58 -34.65
C SER A 22 5.75 30.27 -33.42
N LEU A 23 4.79 29.35 -33.58
CA LEU A 23 4.14 28.69 -32.45
C LEU A 23 5.23 27.87 -31.78
N PHE A 24 5.98 28.53 -30.91
CA PHE A 24 6.86 27.88 -29.97
C PHE A 24 5.96 27.05 -29.05
N TYR A 25 5.99 25.75 -29.32
CA TYR A 25 5.79 24.63 -28.42
C TYR A 25 5.78 25.02 -26.94
N GLY A 26 4.60 25.32 -26.42
CA GLY A 26 4.32 25.17 -25.01
C GLY A 26 4.00 23.71 -24.73
N LEU A 27 4.93 22.78 -24.98
CA LEU A 27 4.90 21.53 -24.23
C LEU A 27 5.19 21.97 -22.81
N THR A 28 4.15 22.20 -22.01
CA THR A 28 4.34 22.35 -20.57
C THR A 28 5.03 21.07 -20.15
N ALA A 29 6.33 21.14 -19.91
CA ALA A 29 7.00 20.12 -19.16
C ALA A 29 6.21 20.07 -17.86
N ASN A 30 5.36 19.06 -17.71
CA ASN A 30 4.91 18.62 -16.42
C ASN A 30 6.20 18.23 -15.72
N ALA A 31 6.85 19.19 -15.09
CA ALA A 31 7.93 18.93 -14.16
C ALA A 31 7.25 18.06 -13.11
N ALA A 32 7.43 16.74 -13.23
CA ALA A 32 6.99 15.80 -12.24
C ALA A 32 7.46 16.38 -10.91
N ILE A 33 6.52 16.69 -10.03
CA ILE A 33 6.86 17.22 -8.71
C ILE A 33 7.69 16.12 -8.06
N ILE A 34 9.02 16.26 -8.10
CA ILE A 34 9.93 15.34 -7.43
C ILE A 34 9.68 15.57 -5.95
N MET A 35 8.90 14.69 -5.33
CA MET A 35 8.64 14.75 -3.90
C MET A 35 9.99 14.67 -3.18
N LYS A 36 10.41 15.79 -2.61
CA LYS A 36 11.61 15.92 -1.78
C LYS A 36 11.16 16.04 -0.33
N PHE A 37 11.63 15.13 0.52
CA PHE A 37 11.42 15.23 1.96
C PHE A 37 12.43 16.18 2.57
N SER A 38 11.97 17.08 3.44
CA SER A 38 12.85 18.06 4.10
C SER A 38 13.77 17.44 5.16
N ASP A 39 13.44 16.23 5.64
CA ASP A 39 14.12 15.53 6.73
C ASP A 39 14.56 14.10 6.37
N LEU A 40 14.59 13.77 5.07
CA LEU A 40 15.03 12.46 4.57
C LEU A 40 15.80 12.61 3.25
N ASN A 41 17.10 12.33 3.27
CA ASN A 41 17.95 12.36 2.09
C ASN A 41 17.79 11.09 1.22
N LYS A 42 18.16 11.18 -0.06
CA LYS A 42 18.01 10.10 -1.05
C LYS A 42 18.85 8.85 -0.75
N GLN A 43 19.93 9.00 0.02
CA GLN A 43 20.83 7.92 0.40
C GLN A 43 20.33 7.15 1.63
N HIS A 44 19.29 7.64 2.31
CA HIS A 44 18.71 6.95 3.46
C HIS A 44 18.06 5.62 3.02
N PRO A 45 18.30 4.50 3.72
CA PRO A 45 17.76 3.18 3.30
C PRO A 45 16.25 3.12 3.13
N ALA A 46 15.51 3.92 3.92
CA ALA A 46 14.05 4.02 3.82
C ALA A 46 13.55 4.93 2.68
N TYR A 47 14.41 5.68 1.98
CA TYR A 47 13.96 6.76 1.09
C TYR A 47 13.02 6.27 -0.01
N SER A 48 13.36 5.18 -0.70
CA SER A 48 12.52 4.61 -1.77
C SER A 48 11.17 4.12 -1.22
N SER A 49 11.18 3.39 -0.10
CA SER A 49 9.96 2.92 0.54
C SER A 49 9.08 4.09 1.00
N VAL A 50 9.68 5.12 1.61
CA VAL A 50 8.98 6.33 2.03
C VAL A 50 8.36 7.05 0.85
N LEU A 51 9.13 7.26 -0.23
CA LEU A 51 8.63 7.88 -1.46
C LEU A 51 7.41 7.12 -2.00
N TYR A 52 7.48 5.79 -2.05
CA TYR A 52 6.38 4.95 -2.53
C TYR A 52 5.13 5.11 -1.66
N VAL A 53 5.23 4.83 -0.35
CA VAL A 53 4.05 4.79 0.53
C VAL A 53 3.41 6.16 0.72
N THR A 54 4.15 7.26 0.51
CA THR A 54 3.57 8.61 0.50
C THR A 54 2.97 8.97 -0.85
N SER A 55 3.55 8.51 -1.96
CA SER A 55 2.99 8.76 -3.31
C SER A 55 1.66 8.04 -3.51
N MET A 56 1.49 6.88 -2.88
CA MET A 56 0.24 6.12 -2.85
C MET A 56 -0.74 6.59 -1.77
N ASP A 57 -0.44 7.67 -1.04
CA ASP A 57 -1.22 8.20 0.10
C ASP A 57 -1.46 7.20 1.27
N TYR A 58 -0.71 6.10 1.33
CA TYR A 58 -0.79 5.14 2.44
C TYR A 58 -0.26 5.74 3.76
N MET A 59 0.86 6.47 3.69
CA MET A 59 1.41 7.20 4.82
C MET A 59 1.45 8.70 4.56
N ASN A 60 1.05 9.48 5.56
CA ASN A 60 0.98 10.92 5.46
C ASN A 60 2.37 11.59 5.52
N VAL A 61 2.51 12.76 4.91
CA VAL A 61 3.64 13.69 5.13
C VAL A 61 3.16 14.83 6.04
N TYR A 62 4.05 15.38 6.86
CA TYR A 62 3.75 16.55 7.69
C TYR A 62 3.92 17.85 6.90
N LYS A 63 3.49 18.97 7.49
CA LYS A 63 3.76 20.32 6.95
C LYS A 63 5.25 20.49 6.62
N ASN A 64 5.54 21.27 5.57
CA ASN A 64 6.89 21.52 5.05
C ASN A 64 7.60 20.25 4.50
N ALA A 65 6.82 19.31 3.94
CA ALA A 65 7.32 18.08 3.33
C ALA A 65 8.19 17.21 4.28
N ALA A 66 7.94 17.26 5.59
CA ALA A 66 8.67 16.45 6.57
C ALA A 66 8.01 15.07 6.72
N PHE A 67 8.77 13.97 6.64
CA PHE A 67 8.27 12.62 6.86
C PHE A 67 8.35 12.18 8.34
N LYS A 68 9.31 12.74 9.09
CA LYS A 68 9.66 12.40 10.48
C LYS A 68 10.04 10.93 10.65
N PRO A 69 11.14 10.46 10.02
CA PRO A 69 11.51 9.04 9.96
C PRO A 69 11.69 8.40 11.34
N LYS A 70 12.20 9.14 12.33
CA LYS A 70 12.45 8.66 13.69
C LYS A 70 11.22 8.72 14.61
N LYS A 71 10.11 9.34 14.18
CA LYS A 71 8.91 9.43 15.02
C LYS A 71 8.29 8.04 15.17
N ALA A 72 7.88 7.71 16.39
CA ALA A 72 7.16 6.48 16.72
C ALA A 72 5.83 6.35 15.97
N VAL A 73 5.45 5.12 15.61
CA VAL A 73 4.15 4.81 14.99
C VAL A 73 3.19 4.28 16.04
N THR A 74 2.06 4.97 16.25
CA THR A 74 1.02 4.48 17.16
C THR A 74 0.25 3.32 16.55
N LYS A 75 -0.40 2.48 17.36
CA LYS A 75 -1.26 1.40 16.87
C LYS A 75 -2.36 1.92 15.94
N ALA A 76 -2.97 3.05 16.28
CA ALA A 76 -3.97 3.69 15.43
C ALA A 76 -3.38 4.15 14.09
N ASP A 77 -2.19 4.79 14.08
CA ASP A 77 -1.53 5.20 12.85
C ASP A 77 -1.16 3.99 11.99
N ALA A 78 -0.63 2.91 12.59
CA ALA A 78 -0.34 1.66 11.89
C ALA A 78 -1.59 1.05 11.24
N ALA A 79 -2.72 1.01 11.97
CA ALA A 79 -4.01 0.54 11.45
C ALA A 79 -4.44 1.36 10.22
N LYS A 80 -4.34 2.70 10.30
CA LYS A 80 -4.67 3.58 9.18
C LYS A 80 -3.77 3.36 7.97
N PHE A 81 -2.46 3.23 8.18
CA PHE A 81 -1.51 3.05 7.07
C PHE A 81 -1.72 1.72 6.34
N VAL A 82 -1.88 0.63 7.09
CA VAL A 82 -2.12 -0.71 6.53
C VAL A 82 -3.51 -0.82 5.92
N GLY A 83 -4.52 -0.21 6.56
CA GLY A 83 -5.88 -0.19 6.06
C GLY A 83 -6.00 0.54 4.73
N LYS A 84 -5.36 1.70 4.59
CA LYS A 84 -5.26 2.39 3.29
C LYS A 84 -4.57 1.54 2.22
N ALA A 85 -3.50 0.84 2.58
CA ALA A 85 -2.73 0.02 1.66
C ALA A 85 -3.48 -1.25 1.20
N ASN A 86 -4.46 -1.72 1.97
CA ASN A 86 -5.33 -2.85 1.63
C ASN A 86 -6.70 -2.42 1.08
N ASP A 87 -6.85 -1.14 0.71
CA ASP A 87 -8.13 -0.57 0.24
C ASP A 87 -9.31 -0.87 1.19
N ILE A 88 -9.04 -0.96 2.49
CA ILE A 88 -10.07 -1.12 3.50
C ILE A 88 -10.84 0.20 3.56
N SER A 89 -12.07 0.20 3.05
CA SER A 89 -12.89 1.40 3.06
C SER A 89 -13.11 1.90 4.50
N SER A 90 -12.97 3.22 4.68
CA SER A 90 -13.24 3.86 5.96
C SER A 90 -14.73 3.82 6.36
N GLU A 91 -15.61 3.44 5.45
CA GLU A 91 -17.07 3.35 5.64
C GLU A 91 -17.54 1.95 5.99
N VAL A 92 -16.61 1.01 6.14
CA VAL A 92 -16.94 -0.39 6.38
C VAL A 92 -17.72 -0.52 7.69
N LYS A 93 -19.01 -0.83 7.56
CA LYS A 93 -19.89 -1.31 8.64
C LYS A 93 -19.55 -2.77 8.94
N LEU A 94 -18.33 -3.06 9.42
CA LEU A 94 -17.95 -4.42 9.80
C LEU A 94 -18.39 -4.74 11.23
N ALA A 95 -18.86 -5.99 11.37
CA ALA A 95 -19.12 -6.78 12.57
C ALA A 95 -19.70 -6.01 13.76
N SER A 96 -21.02 -6.15 13.99
CA SER A 96 -21.79 -5.61 15.12
C SER A 96 -21.33 -6.05 16.51
N HIS A 97 -20.16 -6.70 16.66
CA HIS A 97 -19.65 -7.29 17.90
C HIS A 97 -18.23 -6.87 18.27
N ILE A 98 -17.47 -6.20 17.38
CA ILE A 98 -16.12 -5.72 17.71
C ILE A 98 -16.21 -4.26 18.16
N SER A 99 -15.81 -4.01 19.41
CA SER A 99 -15.74 -2.67 19.97
C SER A 99 -14.65 -2.61 21.04
N PHE A 100 -14.06 -1.43 21.21
CA PHE A 100 -13.08 -1.15 22.24
C PHE A 100 -13.53 0.05 23.06
N GLU A 101 -13.44 -0.04 24.38
CA GLU A 101 -13.85 1.02 25.31
C GLU A 101 -13.09 2.35 25.07
N ASP A 102 -11.86 2.25 24.57
CA ASP A 102 -10.93 3.37 24.37
C ASP A 102 -10.81 3.83 22.91
N VAL A 103 -11.70 3.37 22.02
CA VAL A 103 -11.74 3.79 20.61
C VAL A 103 -13.12 4.37 20.27
N SER A 104 -13.19 5.70 20.14
CA SER A 104 -14.43 6.38 19.75
C SER A 104 -14.74 6.20 18.25
N HIS A 105 -16.00 5.91 17.93
CA HIS A 105 -16.56 5.87 16.56
C HIS A 105 -16.33 7.15 15.75
N LYS A 106 -16.05 8.29 16.41
CA LYS A 106 -15.81 9.58 15.76
C LYS A 106 -14.36 9.76 15.29
N THR A 107 -13.45 8.87 15.68
CA THR A 107 -12.04 8.97 15.28
C THR A 107 -11.85 8.47 13.85
N SER A 108 -11.00 9.13 13.07
CA SER A 108 -10.72 8.76 11.67
C SER A 108 -10.10 7.37 11.50
N ASN A 109 -9.66 6.75 12.59
CA ASN A 109 -8.97 5.46 12.57
C ASN A 109 -9.91 4.31 13.00
N TYR A 110 -11.13 4.64 13.45
CA TYR A 110 -12.08 3.67 14.00
C TYR A 110 -12.35 2.51 13.04
N SER A 111 -12.75 2.80 11.80
CA SER A 111 -13.09 1.78 10.81
C SER A 111 -11.91 0.87 10.46
N TYR A 112 -10.71 1.43 10.30
CA TYR A 112 -9.50 0.63 10.07
C TYR A 112 -9.20 -0.31 11.25
N ILE A 113 -9.32 0.19 12.48
CA ILE A 113 -9.10 -0.62 13.69
C ILE A 113 -10.08 -1.80 13.72
N ILE A 114 -11.38 -1.53 13.55
CA ILE A 114 -12.41 -2.59 13.58
C ILE A 114 -12.23 -3.60 12.45
N ALA A 115 -12.01 -3.14 11.23
CA ALA A 115 -11.83 -4.00 10.07
C ALA A 115 -10.59 -4.91 10.22
N LEU A 116 -9.46 -4.35 10.63
CA LEU A 116 -8.23 -5.12 10.83
C LEU A 116 -8.34 -6.08 12.02
N THR A 117 -9.03 -5.72 13.09
CA THR A 117 -9.33 -6.67 14.17
C THR A 117 -10.25 -7.80 13.69
N SER A 118 -11.20 -7.54 12.78
CA SER A 118 -12.12 -8.57 12.28
C SER A 118 -11.45 -9.70 11.48
N ILE A 119 -10.24 -9.44 10.98
CA ILE A 119 -9.40 -10.41 10.28
C ILE A 119 -8.20 -10.88 11.14
N ASP A 120 -8.30 -10.74 12.46
CA ASP A 120 -7.25 -11.06 13.45
C ASP A 120 -5.91 -10.37 13.16
N ALA A 121 -5.87 -9.20 12.52
CA ALA A 121 -4.62 -8.46 12.32
C ALA A 121 -4.20 -7.68 13.58
N PHE A 122 -5.14 -7.47 14.51
CA PHE A 122 -4.90 -6.99 15.87
C PHE A 122 -5.56 -7.92 16.87
N ASP A 123 -4.98 -8.04 18.07
CA ASP A 123 -5.58 -8.85 19.13
C ASP A 123 -6.91 -8.28 19.62
N HIS A 124 -7.80 -9.19 20.02
CA HIS A 124 -9.07 -8.87 20.66
C HIS A 124 -8.87 -8.51 22.15
N GLY A 125 -9.81 -7.73 22.70
CA GLY A 125 -9.83 -7.35 24.11
C GLY A 125 -10.80 -6.20 24.37
N SER A 126 -10.93 -5.78 25.63
CA SER A 126 -11.78 -4.62 25.99
C SER A 126 -11.19 -3.28 25.54
N LYS A 127 -9.85 -3.20 25.40
CA LYS A 127 -9.11 -1.99 25.03
C LYS A 127 -8.12 -2.25 23.90
N PHE A 128 -8.01 -1.29 22.99
CA PHE A 128 -7.10 -1.34 21.84
C PHE A 128 -5.76 -0.64 22.11
N TYR A 129 -5.75 0.36 22.99
CA TYR A 129 -4.62 1.24 23.29
C TYR A 129 -4.10 1.98 22.04
N PRO A 130 -4.95 2.81 21.39
CA PRO A 130 -4.63 3.40 20.08
C PRO A 130 -3.37 4.28 20.07
N GLN A 131 -3.01 4.87 21.21
CA GLN A 131 -1.84 5.76 21.34
C GLN A 131 -0.53 5.02 21.68
N ASN A 132 -0.58 3.73 22.01
CA ASN A 132 0.63 2.96 22.25
C ASN A 132 1.43 2.84 20.96
N THR A 133 2.76 2.93 21.07
CA THR A 133 3.63 2.65 19.92
C THR A 133 3.58 1.16 19.58
N ILE A 134 3.39 0.84 18.30
CA ILE A 134 3.35 -0.53 17.82
C ILE A 134 4.72 -1.21 18.00
N THR A 135 4.72 -2.44 18.48
CA THR A 135 5.91 -3.29 18.56
C THR A 135 6.17 -3.98 17.22
N ARG A 136 7.37 -4.56 17.06
CA ARG A 136 7.70 -5.34 15.86
C ARG A 136 6.88 -6.61 15.72
N GLN A 137 6.55 -7.28 16.81
CA GLN A 137 5.71 -8.50 16.75
C GLN A 137 4.24 -8.17 16.42
N GLU A 138 3.71 -7.07 16.97
CA GLU A 138 2.37 -6.59 16.63
C GLU A 138 2.31 -6.18 15.16
N ALA A 139 3.34 -5.49 14.65
CA ALA A 139 3.42 -5.14 13.24
C ALA A 139 3.56 -6.37 12.32
N ALA A 140 4.24 -7.44 12.78
CA ALA A 140 4.33 -8.69 12.02
C ALA A 140 2.95 -9.34 11.86
N LYS A 141 2.18 -9.49 12.95
CA LYS A 141 0.80 -10.01 12.90
C LYS A 141 -0.10 -9.14 12.04
N LEU A 142 -0.05 -7.82 12.24
CA LEU A 142 -0.81 -6.85 11.46
C LEU A 142 -0.57 -7.01 9.96
N ILE A 143 0.69 -7.03 9.54
CA ILE A 143 1.04 -7.10 8.11
C ILE A 143 0.67 -8.46 7.53
N VAL A 144 1.03 -9.56 8.20
CA VAL A 144 0.80 -10.91 7.66
C VAL A 144 -0.69 -11.15 7.42
N ASN A 145 -1.54 -10.79 8.39
CA ASN A 145 -2.99 -11.01 8.26
C ASN A 145 -3.65 -10.01 7.32
N ALA A 146 -3.27 -8.72 7.37
CA ALA A 146 -3.87 -7.71 6.50
C ALA A 146 -3.64 -8.01 5.01
N PHE A 147 -2.44 -8.46 4.64
CA PHE A 147 -2.09 -8.80 3.26
C PHE A 147 -2.33 -10.29 2.93
N ASN A 148 -2.98 -11.04 3.82
CA ASN A 148 -3.27 -12.47 3.67
C ASN A 148 -2.05 -13.30 3.22
N LEU A 149 -0.88 -13.04 3.82
CA LEU A 149 0.36 -13.72 3.45
C LEU A 149 0.35 -15.16 4.01
N PRO A 150 0.61 -16.19 3.18
CA PRO A 150 0.67 -17.57 3.66
C PRO A 150 1.67 -17.74 4.80
N ILE A 151 1.25 -18.40 5.89
CA ILE A 151 2.09 -18.64 7.06
C ILE A 151 3.32 -19.47 6.66
N LYS A 152 4.51 -18.96 6.98
CA LYS A 152 5.80 -19.62 6.77
C LYS A 152 6.49 -19.87 8.10
N THR A 153 6.73 -21.14 8.41
CA THR A 153 7.45 -21.57 9.62
C THR A 153 8.95 -21.80 9.35
N GLY A 154 9.73 -22.02 10.39
CA GLY A 154 11.16 -22.40 10.29
C GLY A 154 12.18 -21.26 10.45
N LYS A 155 11.75 -19.99 10.48
CA LYS A 155 12.63 -18.89 10.93
C LYS A 155 12.52 -18.72 12.43
N GLU A 156 13.60 -19.04 13.14
CA GLU A 156 13.66 -18.97 14.59
C GLU A 156 14.61 -17.86 15.08
N TYR A 157 14.27 -17.29 16.24
CA TYR A 157 15.02 -16.23 16.89
C TYR A 157 15.17 -16.55 18.37
N VAL A 158 16.36 -16.25 18.92
CA VAL A 158 16.71 -16.63 20.31
C VAL A 158 15.89 -15.89 21.37
N ASP A 159 15.27 -14.77 21.01
CA ASP A 159 14.41 -13.95 21.85
C ASP A 159 12.91 -14.12 21.52
N VAL A 160 12.55 -15.14 20.75
CA VAL A 160 11.16 -15.52 20.45
C VAL A 160 10.92 -16.94 20.94
N THR A 161 10.22 -17.08 22.06
CA THR A 161 9.97 -18.39 22.67
C THR A 161 8.91 -19.17 21.89
N LYS A 162 8.87 -20.49 22.08
CA LYS A 162 7.83 -21.36 21.51
C LYS A 162 6.40 -21.03 21.95
N HIS A 163 6.25 -20.29 23.06
CA HIS A 163 4.96 -19.88 23.62
C HIS A 163 4.59 -18.43 23.25
N ASN A 164 5.42 -17.73 22.47
CA ASN A 164 5.07 -16.42 21.96
C ASN A 164 3.95 -16.56 20.93
N SER A 165 2.79 -15.95 21.19
CA SER A 165 1.61 -15.99 20.31
C SER A 165 1.84 -15.38 18.93
N TYR A 166 2.89 -14.57 18.76
CA TYR A 166 3.28 -13.97 17.48
C TYR A 166 4.34 -14.76 16.73
N LYS A 167 4.81 -15.91 17.24
CA LYS A 167 5.93 -16.67 16.67
C LYS A 167 5.78 -16.93 15.18
N ASP A 168 4.62 -17.40 14.74
CA ASP A 168 4.42 -17.79 13.34
C ASP A 168 4.30 -16.57 12.42
N TYR A 169 3.71 -15.47 12.90
CA TYR A 169 3.71 -14.18 12.20
C TYR A 169 5.11 -13.58 12.08
N ILE A 170 5.92 -13.70 13.13
CA ILE A 170 7.34 -13.29 13.13
C ILE A 170 8.13 -14.11 12.10
N SER A 171 7.97 -15.44 12.11
CA SER A 171 8.62 -16.33 11.15
C SER A 171 8.20 -16.02 9.71
N THR A 172 6.91 -15.73 9.50
CA THR A 172 6.34 -15.38 8.20
C THR A 172 6.90 -14.06 7.69
N ALA A 173 6.82 -12.99 8.49
CA ALA A 173 7.36 -11.68 8.13
C ALA A 173 8.88 -11.72 7.87
N ALA A 174 9.62 -12.56 8.58
CA ALA A 174 11.05 -12.78 8.32
C ALA A 174 11.29 -13.52 7.00
N SER A 175 10.47 -14.52 6.67
CA SER A 175 10.57 -15.32 5.46
C SER A 175 10.28 -14.51 4.19
N TYR A 176 9.30 -13.60 4.24
CA TYR A 176 9.03 -12.62 3.18
C TYR A 176 9.95 -11.40 3.23
N ASN A 177 11.00 -11.39 4.05
CA ASN A 177 11.96 -10.29 4.18
C ASN A 177 11.39 -8.94 4.67
N ILE A 178 10.12 -8.91 5.11
CA ILE A 178 9.36 -7.75 5.61
C ILE A 178 9.99 -7.22 6.89
N LEU A 179 10.11 -8.07 7.91
CA LEU A 179 10.76 -7.76 9.20
C LEU A 179 11.81 -8.82 9.51
N LYS A 180 13.08 -8.45 9.40
CA LYS A 180 14.21 -9.35 9.71
C LYS A 180 14.72 -9.13 11.13
N GLY A 181 15.16 -10.20 11.77
CA GLY A 181 16.03 -10.10 12.94
C GLY A 181 17.45 -9.64 12.60
N ASN A 182 18.29 -9.51 13.62
CA ASN A 182 19.66 -9.04 13.50
C ASN A 182 20.67 -10.20 13.32
N SER A 183 21.95 -9.85 13.15
CA SER A 183 23.06 -10.80 13.01
C SER A 183 23.25 -11.74 14.20
N SER A 184 22.75 -11.37 15.38
CA SER A 184 22.78 -12.19 16.60
C SER A 184 21.56 -13.11 16.74
N LYS A 185 20.81 -13.35 15.64
CA LYS A 185 19.56 -14.15 15.64
C LYS A 185 18.51 -13.65 16.65
N LYS A 186 18.45 -12.33 16.90
CA LYS A 186 17.38 -11.70 17.69
C LYS A 186 16.38 -10.98 16.80
N PHE A 187 15.08 -11.19 17.00
CA PHE A 187 14.02 -10.48 16.31
C PHE A 187 13.70 -9.12 16.93
N LEU A 188 13.90 -8.99 18.24
CA LEU A 188 13.51 -7.86 19.08
C LEU A 188 11.99 -7.61 19.05
N PRO A 189 11.16 -8.59 19.47
CA PRO A 189 9.70 -8.54 19.32
C PRO A 189 9.06 -7.28 19.92
N GLU A 190 9.49 -6.89 21.12
CA GLU A 190 8.93 -5.74 21.86
C GLU A 190 9.49 -4.38 21.42
N LYS A 191 10.51 -4.36 20.54
CA LYS A 191 11.09 -3.10 20.10
C LYS A 191 10.04 -2.30 19.33
N LYS A 192 9.86 -1.05 19.76
CA LYS A 192 8.94 -0.09 19.18
C LYS A 192 9.37 0.34 17.78
N MET A 193 8.41 0.49 16.87
CA MET A 193 8.69 0.90 15.49
C MET A 193 8.60 2.41 15.30
N ASN A 194 9.53 2.93 14.50
CA ASN A 194 9.46 4.28 13.96
C ASN A 194 8.88 4.27 12.54
N ARG A 195 8.57 5.46 12.02
CA ARG A 195 7.94 5.64 10.71
C ARG A 195 8.79 5.14 9.54
N ALA A 196 10.11 5.27 9.60
CA ALA A 196 10.99 4.78 8.54
C ALA A 196 11.00 3.25 8.47
N ASP A 197 11.15 2.58 9.60
CA ASP A 197 11.12 1.12 9.70
C ASP A 197 9.75 0.57 9.27
N PHE A 198 8.66 1.25 9.65
CA PHE A 198 7.31 0.87 9.26
C PHE A 198 7.05 1.06 7.76
N ALA A 199 7.55 2.15 7.15
CA ALA A 199 7.42 2.38 5.71
C ALA A 199 8.16 1.30 4.89
N ILE A 200 9.36 0.89 5.32
CA ILE A 200 10.08 -0.22 4.69
C ILE A 200 9.27 -1.51 4.80
N ALA A 201 8.76 -1.83 5.99
CA ALA A 201 7.96 -3.04 6.20
C ALA A 201 6.69 -3.04 5.34
N LEU A 202 5.96 -1.91 5.30
CA LEU A 202 4.75 -1.78 4.50
C LEU A 202 5.01 -1.95 3.00
N LYS A 203 6.07 -1.32 2.45
CA LYS A 203 6.41 -1.50 1.04
C LYS A 203 6.77 -2.96 0.73
N LYS A 204 7.59 -3.59 1.56
CA LYS A 204 7.93 -5.00 1.36
C LYS A 204 6.75 -5.95 1.47
N ALA A 205 5.76 -5.61 2.29
CA ALA A 205 4.52 -6.39 2.37
C ALA A 205 3.72 -6.31 1.07
N LEU A 206 3.63 -5.12 0.49
CA LEU A 206 3.02 -4.91 -0.82
C LEU A 206 3.78 -5.69 -1.91
N ASP A 207 5.11 -5.57 -1.95
CA ASP A 207 5.94 -6.33 -2.90
C ASP A 207 5.70 -7.84 -2.78
N ALA A 208 5.67 -8.36 -1.54
CA ALA A 208 5.42 -9.79 -1.31
C ALA A 208 4.00 -10.21 -1.71
N LYS A 209 3.01 -9.33 -1.59
CA LYS A 209 1.63 -9.59 -2.00
C LYS A 209 1.50 -9.59 -3.52
N ASP A 210 2.13 -8.63 -4.20
CA ASP A 210 2.15 -8.55 -5.66
C ASP A 210 2.82 -9.80 -6.25
N GLU A 211 3.98 -10.22 -5.73
CA GLU A 211 4.67 -11.46 -6.13
C GLU A 211 3.80 -12.72 -5.94
N LEU A 212 3.03 -12.78 -4.85
CA LEU A 212 2.11 -13.89 -4.60
C LEU A 212 0.97 -13.92 -5.62
N ASP A 213 0.37 -12.76 -5.91
CA ASP A 213 -0.74 -12.66 -6.86
C ASP A 213 -0.30 -13.00 -8.28
N GLU A 214 0.89 -12.57 -8.70
CA GLU A 214 1.50 -12.96 -9.97
C GLU A 214 1.71 -14.47 -10.04
N SER A 215 2.28 -15.09 -8.99
CA SER A 215 2.53 -16.54 -8.97
C SER A 215 1.23 -17.37 -9.04
N MET A 216 0.15 -16.90 -8.41
CA MET A 216 -1.15 -17.57 -8.46
C MET A 216 -1.81 -17.43 -9.83
N ALA A 217 -1.65 -16.28 -10.50
CA ALA A 217 -2.17 -16.07 -11.85
C ALA A 217 -1.48 -16.96 -12.88
N GLU A 218 -0.15 -17.13 -12.78
CA GLU A 218 0.61 -18.05 -13.63
C GLU A 218 0.21 -19.52 -13.42
N GLU A 219 -0.04 -19.94 -12.17
CA GLU A 219 -0.49 -21.30 -11.89
C GLU A 219 -1.85 -21.61 -12.53
N ILE A 220 -2.81 -20.67 -12.44
CA ILE A 220 -4.13 -20.82 -13.06
C ILE A 220 -4.04 -20.92 -14.59
N ASP A 221 -3.20 -20.11 -15.24
CA ASP A 221 -3.00 -20.13 -16.70
C ASP A 221 -2.32 -21.42 -17.17
N SER A 222 -1.54 -22.07 -16.29
CA SER A 222 -0.86 -23.33 -16.59
C SER A 222 -1.72 -24.60 -16.38
N MET A 223 -2.95 -24.47 -15.85
CA MET A 223 -3.84 -25.61 -15.65
C MET A 223 -4.40 -26.09 -17.00
N PRO A 224 -4.24 -27.38 -17.36
CA PRO A 224 -4.83 -27.91 -18.59
C PRO A 224 -6.36 -27.84 -18.51
N ASP A 225 -6.99 -27.42 -19.60
CA ASP A 225 -8.44 -27.32 -19.72
C ASP A 225 -9.06 -28.70 -19.48
N SER A 226 -9.76 -28.86 -18.35
CA SER A 226 -10.35 -30.14 -17.95
C SER A 226 -11.65 -30.45 -18.69
N SER A 227 -11.91 -29.81 -19.83
CA SER A 227 -13.10 -30.07 -20.66
C SER A 227 -12.93 -31.22 -21.66
N ASP A 228 -11.72 -31.74 -21.85
CA ASP A 228 -11.43 -32.90 -22.72
C ASP A 228 -11.31 -34.22 -21.92
N SER A 229 -12.16 -34.45 -20.92
CA SER A 229 -12.41 -35.82 -20.49
C SER A 229 -13.49 -36.39 -21.40
N ASP A 230 -13.06 -36.95 -22.53
CA ASP A 230 -13.87 -37.82 -23.38
C ASP A 230 -14.57 -38.85 -22.49
N ILE A 231 -15.88 -38.66 -22.31
CA ILE A 231 -16.76 -39.70 -21.80
C ILE A 231 -16.84 -40.72 -22.93
N ASP A 232 -15.97 -41.73 -22.84
CA ASP A 232 -16.07 -42.95 -23.62
C ASP A 232 -17.40 -43.62 -23.22
N GLU A 233 -18.47 -43.25 -23.93
CA GLU A 233 -19.73 -44.00 -23.92
C GLU A 233 -19.42 -45.38 -24.47
N THR A 234 -19.16 -46.32 -23.58
CA THR A 234 -19.11 -47.73 -23.92
C THR A 234 -20.49 -48.11 -24.45
N GLU A 235 -20.57 -48.33 -25.77
CA GLU A 235 -21.68 -48.95 -26.46
C GLU A 235 -21.95 -50.32 -25.82
N ASP A 236 -23.10 -50.46 -25.16
CA ASP A 236 -23.62 -51.75 -24.71
C ASP A 236 -24.14 -52.51 -25.94
N ASP A 237 -23.40 -53.54 -26.36
CA ASP A 237 -23.82 -54.56 -27.33
C ASP A 237 -24.92 -55.46 -26.72
N ASP A 238 -26.13 -55.47 -27.32
CA ASP A 238 -27.17 -56.50 -27.19
C ASP A 238 -27.81 -56.82 -28.56
#